data_AF-I0GMD0-F1
#
_entry.id   AF-I0GMD0-F1
#
_cell.length_a   1.000
_cell.length_b   1.000
_cell.length_c   1.000
_cell.angle_alpha   90.00
_cell.angle_beta   90.00
_cell.angle_gamma   90.00
#
_symmetry.space_group_name_H-M   'P 1'
#
loop_
_entity.id
_entity.type
_entity.pdbx_description
1 polymer ?
#
loop_
_entity_poly.entity_id
_entity_poly.type
_entity_poly.pdbx_seq_one_letter_code
_entity_poly.pdbx_strand_id
1 'polypeptide(L)' 'MGKVVVAHPDDCIGCGQCELRCPDYAIFVDKVAAKEGVA' A
#
# COMPACT_ATOMS: atom_id res chain seq x y z
N MET A 1 -15.62 -2.32 16.01
CA MET A 1 -14.99 -2.56 14.69
C MET A 1 -13.73 -1.73 14.63
N GLY A 2 -12.56 -2.34 14.50
CA GLY A 2 -11.27 -1.64 14.48
C GLY A 2 -11.00 -1.02 13.11
N LYS A 3 -10.44 0.20 13.09
CA LYS A 3 -9.89 0.77 11.86
C LYS A 3 -8.57 0.05 11.54
N VAL A 4 -8.36 -0.30 10.29
CA VAL A 4 -7.08 -0.82 9.80
C VAL A 4 -6.08 0.33 9.78
N VAL A 5 -4.89 0.10 10.32
CA VAL A 5 -3.79 1.09 10.35
C VAL A 5 -2.51 0.44 9.85
N VAL A 6 -1.63 1.24 9.24
CA VAL A 6 -0.30 0.78 8.84
C VAL A 6 0.55 0.63 10.11
N ALA A 7 1.02 -0.60 10.37
CA ALA A 7 1.78 -0.89 11.60
C ALA A 7 3.16 -0.21 11.62
N HIS A 8 3.82 -0.12 10.46
CA HIS A 8 5.15 0.46 10.29
C HIS A 8 5.17 1.37 9.06
N PRO A 9 4.71 2.63 9.18
CA PRO A 9 4.67 3.55 8.04
C PRO A 9 6.07 3.95 7.56
N ASP A 10 7.05 4.03 8.46
CA ASP A 10 8.43 4.40 8.13
C ASP A 10 9.15 3.33 7.26
N ASP A 11 8.73 2.07 7.36
CA ASP A 11 9.26 0.96 6.56
C ASP A 11 8.54 0.82 5.20
N CYS A 12 7.47 1.60 4.98
CA CYS A 12 6.67 1.50 3.77
C CYS A 12 7.43 2.05 2.55
N ILE A 13 7.84 1.16 1.66
CA ILE A 13 8.52 1.52 0.40
C ILE A 13 7.56 1.88 -0.76
N GLY A 14 6.26 1.96 -0.49
CA GLY A 14 5.26 2.31 -1.52
C GLY A 14 5.06 1.27 -2.63
N CYS A 15 5.35 -0.02 -2.38
CA CYS A 15 5.30 -1.07 -3.43
C CYS A 15 3.89 -1.42 -3.92
N GLY A 16 2.83 -1.02 -3.20
CA GLY A 16 1.44 -1.28 -3.58
C GLY A 16 0.97 -2.73 -3.45
N GLN A 17 1.82 -3.66 -2.98
CA GLN A 17 1.44 -5.07 -2.82
C GLN A 17 0.32 -5.28 -1.80
N CYS A 18 0.28 -4.46 -0.75
CA CYS A 18 -0.76 -4.52 0.29
C CYS A 18 -2.14 -4.20 -0.27
N GLU A 19 -2.23 -3.17 -1.13
CA GLU A 19 -3.46 -2.78 -1.84
C GLU A 19 -3.91 -3.89 -2.81
N LEU A 20 -2.99 -4.42 -3.63
CA LEU A 20 -3.29 -5.48 -4.60
C LEU A 20 -3.76 -6.80 -3.96
N ARG A 21 -3.29 -7.10 -2.74
CA ARG A 21 -3.62 -8.33 -2.02
C ARG A 21 -4.83 -8.19 -1.11
N CYS A 22 -5.35 -6.98 -0.92
CA CYS A 22 -6.49 -6.77 -0.05
C CYS A 22 -7.76 -7.32 -0.71
N PRO A 23 -8.40 -8.36 -0.16
CA PRO A 23 -9.60 -8.96 -0.77
C PRO A 23 -10.81 -8.03 -0.73
N ASP A 24 -10.85 -7.15 0.28
CA ASP A 24 -11.94 -6.19 0.51
C ASP A 24 -11.64 -4.79 -0.06
N TYR A 25 -10.47 -4.59 -0.68
CA TYR A 25 -10.00 -3.29 -1.16
C TYR A 25 -10.06 -2.17 -0.10
N ALA A 26 -9.77 -2.52 1.15
CA ALA A 26 -9.89 -1.61 2.30
C ALA A 26 -8.65 -0.74 2.56
N ILE A 27 -7.57 -0.91 1.79
CA ILE A 27 -6.27 -0.23 1.98
C ILE A 27 -5.85 0.40 0.65
N PHE A 28 -5.30 1.61 0.72
CA PHE A 28 -4.75 2.35 -0.42
C PHE A 28 -3.32 2.79 -0.14
N VAL A 29 -2.43 2.71 -1.13
CA VAL A 29 -1.02 3.13 -1.01
C VAL A 29 -0.78 4.39 -1.84
N ASP A 30 -0.50 5.51 -1.18
CA ASP A 30 -0.11 6.76 -1.85
C ASP A 30 1.26 6.61 -2.52
N LYS A 31 1.26 6.39 -3.84
CA LYS A 31 2.48 6.31 -4.64
C LYS A 31 3.00 7.73 -4.89
N VAL A 32 3.96 8.16 -4.08
CA VAL A 32 4.81 9.32 -4.39
C VAL A 32 5.61 8.99 -5.65
N ALA A 33 5.06 9.39 -6.81
CA ALA A 33 5.64 9.35 -8.16
C ALA A 33 6.52 8.11 -8.46
N ALA A 34 5.88 7.09 -9.03
CA ALA A 34 6.51 5.90 -9.57
C ALA A 34 7.73 6.22 -10.45
N LYS A 35 8.92 5.81 -10.00
CA LYS A 35 9.97 5.38 -10.91
C LYS A 35 9.60 3.99 -11.42
N GLU A 36 9.21 3.96 -12.69
CA GLU A 36 9.63 3.00 -13.72
C GLU A 36 9.77 1.53 -13.30
N GLY A 37 8.87 0.66 -13.77
CA GLY A 37 9.10 -0.78 -13.73
C GLY A 37 7.86 -1.68 -13.68
N VAL A 38 6.92 -1.54 -14.61
CA VAL A 38 6.11 -2.69 -15.04
C VAL A 38 5.97 -2.61 -16.54
N ALA A 39 6.46 -3.66 -17.21
CA ALA A 39 6.36 -3.86 -18.65
C ALA A 39 4.90 -3.90 -19.11
#